data_AF-A0A3D0RQ53-F1
#
_entry.id   AF-A0A3D0RQ53-F1
#
_cell.length_a   1.000
_cell.length_b   1.000
_cell.length_c   1.000
_cell.angle_alpha   90.00
_cell.angle_beta   90.00
_cell.angle_gamma   90.00
#
_symmetry.space_group_name_H-M   'P 1'
#
loop_
_entity.id
_entity.type
_entity.pdbx_description
1 polymer ?
#
loop_
_entity_poly.entity_id
_entity_poly.type
_entity_poly.pdbx_seq_one_letter_code
_entity_poly.pdbx_strand_id
1 'polypeptide(L)' 'KATLTETILLFDVYLPDYFPLPHPSPRNNIWQAKNKWFTEKVLPELKTRVKAALI' A
#
# COMPACT_ATOMS: atom_id res chain seq x y z
N LYS A 1 -5.78 -16.23 -9.21
CA LYS A 1 -5.81 -14.75 -9.42
C LYS A 1 -5.46 -14.14 -8.06
N ALA A 2 -4.45 -13.29 -7.96
CA ALA A 2 -4.07 -12.67 -6.69
C ALA A 2 -5.21 -11.79 -6.16
N THR A 3 -5.44 -11.81 -4.86
CA THR A 3 -6.39 -10.94 -4.16
C THR A 3 -5.81 -9.54 -3.99
N LEU A 4 -6.68 -8.53 -3.78
CA LEU A 4 -6.26 -7.16 -3.46
C LEU A 4 -5.24 -7.13 -2.31
N THR A 5 -5.51 -7.88 -1.25
CA THR A 5 -4.66 -7.94 -0.06
C THR A 5 -3.27 -8.50 -0.40
N GLU A 6 -3.21 -9.58 -1.18
CA GLU A 6 -1.93 -10.16 -1.61
C GLU A 6 -1.16 -9.22 -2.55
N THR A 7 -1.84 -8.55 -3.48
CA THR A 7 -1.22 -7.56 -4.38
C THR A 7 -0.59 -6.42 -3.60
N ILE A 8 -1.27 -5.90 -2.57
CA ILE A 8 -0.74 -4.81 -1.74
C ILE A 8 0.38 -5.32 -0.81
N LEU A 9 0.28 -6.57 -0.34
CA LEU A 9 1.33 -7.15 0.51
C LEU A 9 2.65 -7.33 -0.24
N LEU A 10 2.57 -7.64 -1.53
CA LEU A 10 3.71 -7.81 -2.45
C LEU A 10 3.98 -6.54 -3.28
N PHE A 11 3.71 -5.36 -2.74
CA PHE A 11 3.82 -4.09 -3.46
C PHE A 11 5.22 -3.87 -4.09
N ASP A 12 6.25 -4.39 -3.43
CA ASP A 12 7.66 -4.38 -3.79
C ASP A 12 7.98 -5.06 -5.13
N VAL A 13 7.17 -6.05 -5.53
CA VAL A 13 7.31 -6.71 -6.84
C VAL A 13 6.94 -5.78 -8.01
N TYR A 14 6.13 -4.75 -7.74
CA TYR A 14 5.64 -3.82 -8.76
C TYR A 14 6.49 -2.55 -8.88
N LEU A 15 7.46 -2.38 -7.99
CA LEU A 15 8.34 -1.22 -7.97
C LEU A 15 9.47 -1.37 -9.01
N PRO A 16 9.96 -0.25 -9.58
CA PRO A 16 9.60 1.14 -9.25
C PRO A 16 8.37 1.68 -10.00
N ASP A 17 7.86 0.95 -10.99
CA ASP A 17 6.90 1.48 -11.96
C ASP A 17 5.51 1.71 -11.37
N TYR A 18 5.06 0.85 -10.44
CA TYR A 18 3.74 0.92 -9.84
C TYR A 18 3.77 0.68 -8.33
N PHE A 19 2.90 1.40 -7.62
CA PHE A 19 2.69 1.21 -6.18
C PHE A 19 1.20 0.88 -5.92
N PRO A 20 0.83 -0.39 -5.71
CA PRO A 20 -0.57 -0.77 -5.50
C PRO A 20 -1.09 -0.29 -4.15
N LEU A 21 -2.28 0.33 -4.15
CA LEU A 21 -2.96 0.85 -2.96
C LEU A 21 -4.44 0.50 -2.96
N PRO A 22 -5.06 0.31 -1.79
CA PRO A 22 -6.50 0.17 -1.71
C PRO A 22 -7.19 1.53 -1.90
N HIS A 23 -8.47 1.52 -2.27
CA HIS A 23 -9.23 2.76 -2.38
C HIS A 23 -9.37 3.45 -1.00
N PRO A 24 -9.17 4.78 -0.91
CA PRO A 24 -9.27 5.53 0.34
C PRO A 24 -10.73 5.80 0.75
N SER A 25 -11.60 4.78 0.73
CA SER A 25 -12.98 4.87 1.21
C SER A 25 -13.04 4.57 2.70
N PRO A 26 -13.89 5.26 3.49
CA PRO A 26 -14.18 4.87 4.88
C PRO A 26 -14.64 3.42 5.03
N ARG A 27 -15.24 2.84 3.97
CA ARG A 27 -15.60 1.41 3.95
C ARG A 27 -14.39 0.48 4.10
N ASN A 28 -13.19 0.96 3.81
CA ASN A 28 -11.96 0.19 3.91
C ASN A 28 -11.36 0.20 5.33
N ASN A 29 -11.96 0.89 6.31
CA ASN A 29 -11.45 0.96 7.68
C ASN A 29 -11.39 -0.42 8.35
N ILE A 30 -12.39 -1.28 8.12
CA ILE A 30 -12.41 -2.66 8.64
C ILE A 30 -11.24 -3.47 8.06
N TRP A 31 -10.97 -3.31 6.76
CA TRP A 31 -9.85 -3.98 6.12
C TRP A 31 -8.51 -3.50 6.67
N GLN A 32 -8.33 -2.18 6.85
CA GLN A 32 -7.11 -1.62 7.44
C GLN A 32 -6.90 -2.09 8.89
N ALA A 33 -7.97 -2.16 9.70
CA ALA A 33 -7.90 -2.68 11.05
C ALA A 33 -7.46 -4.16 11.12
N LYS A 34 -7.88 -4.97 10.13
CA LYS A 34 -7.47 -6.39 9.99
C LYS A 34 -6.06 -6.53 9.40
N ASN A 35 -5.59 -5.55 8.64
CA ASN A 35 -4.31 -5.57 7.92
C ASN A 35 -3.38 -4.47 8.43
N LYS A 36 -3.02 -4.53 9.72
CA LYS A 36 -2.18 -3.49 10.38
C LYS A 36 -0.85 -3.23 9.68
N TRP A 37 -0.30 -4.25 9.01
CA TRP A 37 0.90 -4.16 8.19
C TRP A 37 0.79 -3.11 7.07
N PHE A 38 -0.42 -2.79 6.59
CA PHE A 38 -0.62 -1.74 5.59
C PHE A 38 -0.17 -0.37 6.14
N THR A 39 -0.64 -0.02 7.33
CA THR A 39 -0.29 1.26 7.97
C THR A 39 1.14 1.27 8.51
N GLU A 40 1.65 0.11 8.93
CA GLU A 40 2.97 -0.03 9.57
C GLU A 40 4.12 -0.17 8.57
N LYS A 41 3.89 -0.71 7.37
CA LYS A 41 4.93 -1.01 6.38
C LYS A 41 4.70 -0.33 5.03
N VAL A 42 3.49 -0.43 4.49
CA VAL A 42 3.20 0.07 3.13
C VAL A 42 3.12 1.59 3.09
N LEU A 43 2.39 2.21 4.02
CA LEU A 43 2.24 3.67 4.05
C LEU A 43 3.56 4.43 4.33
N PRO A 44 4.43 3.99 5.26
CA PRO A 44 5.74 4.63 5.44
C PRO A 44 6.60 4.58 4.19
N GLU A 45 6.63 3.43 3.51
CA GLU A 45 7.40 3.26 2.27
C GLU A 45 6.87 4.14 1.14
N LEU A 46 5.55 4.22 0.99
CA LEU A 46 4.91 5.13 0.04
C LEU A 46 5.33 6.59 0.29
N LYS A 47 5.29 7.03 1.56
CA LYS A 47 5.69 8.41 1.93
C LYS A 47 7.16 8.68 1.59
N THR A 48 8.05 7.74 1.87
CA THR A 48 9.48 7.86 1.54
C THR A 48 9.68 8.03 0.04
N ARG A 49 9.02 7.21 -0.78
CA ARG A 49 9.14 7.26 -2.24
C ARG A 49 8.55 8.51 -2.86
N VAL A 50 7.36 8.92 -2.41
CA VAL A 50 6.73 10.17 -2.86
C VAL A 50 7.62 11.36 -2.51
N LYS A 51 8.20 11.38 -1.30
CA LYS A 51 9.16 12.42 -0.91
C LYS A 51 10.39 12.42 -1.81
N ALA A 52 10.94 11.26 -2.13
CA ALA A 52 12.10 11.13 -3.01
C ALA A 52 11.81 11.58 -4.45
N ALA A 53 10.57 11.41 -4.94
CA ALA A 53 10.17 11.82 -6.29
C ALA A 53 9.83 13.31 -6.44
N LEU A 54 9.62 14.02 -5.32
CA LEU A 54 9.32 15.46 -5.31
C LEU A 54 10.57 16.35 -5.16
N ILE A 55 11.75 15.74 -5.03
CA ILE A 55 13.06 16.39 -4.94
C ILE A 55 13.75 16.28 -6.30
#